data_AF-A0A7S1M7Z1-F1
#
_entry.id   AF-A0A7S1M7Z1-F1
#
_cell.length_a   1.000
_cell.length_b   1.000
_cell.length_c   1.000
_cell.angle_alpha   90.00
_cell.angle_beta   90.00
_cell.angle_gamma   90.00
#
_symmetry.space_group_name_H-M   'P 1'
#
loop_
_entity.id
_entity.type
_entity.pdbx_description
1 polymer ?
#
loop_
_entity_poly.entity_id
_entity_poly.type
_entity_poly.pdbx_seq_one_letter_code
_entity_poly.pdbx_strand_id
1 'polypeptide(L)'
;NSFCTLLSAKMSSAAQLLAELRDAEDKRAAVQSHAEKLSALRTKRLGVRAATVANTAVAEAPKPTAEAAPAETKPANAVTRYGEFVQKRGELYTRLERIREAFAYGATIEESDLRVASLGSVFAACDDWLTEGFATKVQQELDSLAEWGAALLEDGADVHSVDALRNKASECEKLYAEHSRTWHRESTRRKSRESMLAEFDDDRTKLLQWCRQQVSMLANLAEPDHVQEFCASFYNNTAVMESNFLVLMEMSEAFLPDANVEKQLMELAEVWLGLETQAYEKLRATLLDLHAKSGIEAQARQWPEFADRFGKFLADSNRVLSIPNDEESVAVAAPLKESCKELQANAEPHRLIVAHLSDFSLREECIKEHYNAIHKAAFSKLTLLTQAFPGLYTYPRKREYADRLAELSDWVETKSRGQAWKDLLHRVDRMKRLIEDNELALNSNEERA
;
A
#
# COMPACT_ATOMS: atom_id res chain seq x y z
N ASN A 1 17.74 1.73 -20.43
CA ASN A 1 16.63 2.68 -20.74
C ASN A 1 15.34 2.30 -20.07
N SER A 2 14.78 1.10 -20.27
CA SER A 2 13.47 0.71 -19.71
C SER A 2 13.39 0.69 -18.17
N PHE A 3 14.36 0.10 -17.46
CA PHE A 3 14.40 0.14 -15.98
C PHE A 3 14.52 1.58 -15.41
N CYS A 4 15.26 2.44 -16.10
CA CYS A 4 15.48 3.82 -15.68
C CYS A 4 14.24 4.70 -15.86
N THR A 5 13.50 4.54 -16.96
CA THR A 5 12.21 5.25 -17.18
C THR A 5 11.12 4.76 -16.23
N LEU A 6 11.20 3.51 -15.80
CA LEU A 6 10.27 2.95 -14.83
C LEU A 6 10.55 3.45 -13.41
N LEU A 7 11.81 3.41 -13.00
CA LEU A 7 12.26 3.95 -11.70
C LEU A 7 11.94 5.46 -11.59
N SER A 8 12.19 6.19 -12.67
CA SER A 8 11.79 7.58 -12.89
C SER A 8 10.31 7.84 -12.62
N ALA A 9 9.42 7.13 -13.32
CA ALA A 9 7.98 7.33 -13.22
C ALA A 9 7.47 7.07 -11.79
N LYS A 10 7.99 6.03 -11.13
CA LYS A 10 7.67 5.73 -9.73
C LYS A 10 8.10 6.82 -8.76
N MET A 11 9.29 7.36 -8.98
CA MET A 11 9.86 8.37 -8.08
C MET A 11 9.24 9.75 -8.29
N SER A 12 8.83 10.08 -9.53
CA SER A 12 8.06 11.29 -9.85
C SER A 12 6.64 11.24 -9.26
N SER A 13 5.96 10.09 -9.37
CA SER A 13 4.66 9.85 -8.73
C SER A 13 4.73 9.94 -7.20
N ALA A 14 5.78 9.37 -6.60
CA ALA A 14 6.03 9.49 -5.17
C ALA A 14 6.30 10.94 -4.71
N ALA A 15 7.01 11.75 -5.50
CA ALA A 15 7.24 13.17 -5.18
C ALA A 15 5.94 13.99 -5.22
N GLN A 16 5.03 13.68 -6.14
CA GLN A 16 3.74 14.35 -6.27
C GLN A 16 2.80 13.98 -5.11
N LEU A 17 2.74 12.70 -4.74
CA LEU A 17 2.02 12.22 -3.55
C LEU A 17 2.57 12.83 -2.24
N LEU A 18 3.89 13.02 -2.14
CA LEU A 18 4.52 13.69 -1.00
C LEU A 18 4.15 15.18 -0.89
N ALA A 19 3.90 15.86 -2.00
CA ALA A 19 3.43 17.25 -2.00
C ALA A 19 1.97 17.37 -1.52
N GLU A 20 1.11 16.44 -1.94
CA GLU A 20 -0.30 16.38 -1.52
C GLU A 20 -0.44 15.97 -0.05
N LEU A 21 0.40 15.03 0.43
CA LEU A 21 0.49 14.66 1.84
C LEU A 21 0.90 15.83 2.73
N ARG A 22 1.75 16.74 2.24
CA ARG A 22 2.15 17.95 2.97
C ARG A 22 0.98 18.90 3.22
N ASP A 23 0.11 19.07 2.23
CA ASP A 23 -1.12 19.87 2.35
C ASP A 23 -2.16 19.18 3.26
N ALA A 24 -2.17 17.83 3.31
CA ALA A 24 -3.01 17.07 4.22
C ALA A 24 -2.51 17.10 5.69
N GLU A 25 -1.19 17.08 5.91
CA GLU A 25 -0.56 17.19 7.24
C GLU A 25 -0.81 18.57 7.87
N ASP A 26 -0.72 19.65 7.08
CA ASP A 26 -1.03 21.02 7.54
C ASP A 26 -2.51 21.13 7.96
N LYS A 27 -3.42 20.48 7.24
CA LYS A 27 -4.86 20.40 7.60
C LYS A 27 -5.08 19.55 8.86
N ARG A 28 -4.33 18.45 9.04
CA ARG A 28 -4.43 17.58 10.23
C ARG A 28 -3.91 18.26 11.49
N ALA A 29 -2.83 19.03 11.40
CA ALA A 29 -2.31 19.84 12.51
C ALA A 29 -3.33 20.90 12.97
N ALA A 30 -4.07 21.51 12.03
CA ALA A 30 -5.16 22.44 12.36
C ALA A 30 -6.32 21.75 13.10
N VAL A 31 -6.68 20.52 12.72
CA VAL A 31 -7.73 19.72 13.39
C VAL A 31 -7.30 19.28 14.79
N GLN A 32 -6.03 18.91 14.97
CA GLN A 32 -5.49 18.46 16.25
C GLN A 32 -5.40 19.63 17.27
N SER A 33 -5.02 20.82 16.81
CA SER A 33 -5.11 22.06 17.61
C SER A 33 -6.54 22.36 18.06
N HIS A 34 -7.54 22.06 17.21
CA HIS A 34 -8.95 22.23 17.57
C HIS A 34 -9.44 21.18 18.58
N ALA A 35 -8.94 19.95 18.50
CA ALA A 35 -9.26 18.87 19.44
C ALA A 35 -8.69 19.15 20.84
N GLU A 36 -7.47 19.71 20.93
CA GLU A 36 -6.87 20.13 22.20
C GLU A 36 -7.61 21.31 22.86
N LYS A 37 -8.12 22.26 22.06
CA LYS A 37 -8.99 23.33 22.57
C LYS A 37 -10.31 22.76 23.13
N LEU A 38 -10.85 21.71 22.52
CA LEU A 38 -12.07 21.04 22.99
C LEU A 38 -11.85 20.20 24.25
N SER A 39 -10.70 19.54 24.39
CA SER A 39 -10.36 18.78 25.61
C SER A 39 -10.15 19.72 26.81
N ALA A 40 -9.51 20.87 26.61
CA ALA A 40 -9.35 21.91 27.64
C ALA A 40 -10.69 22.50 28.11
N LEU A 41 -11.69 22.59 27.22
CA LEU A 41 -13.06 23.01 27.58
C LEU A 41 -13.82 21.92 28.34
N ARG A 42 -13.54 20.63 28.09
CA ARG A 42 -14.17 19.49 28.78
C ARG A 42 -13.69 19.34 30.23
N THR A 43 -12.39 19.47 30.49
CA THR A 43 -11.85 19.47 31.87
C THR A 43 -12.43 20.61 32.70
N LYS A 44 -12.63 21.79 32.09
CA LYS A 44 -13.29 22.93 32.75
C LYS A 44 -14.76 22.67 33.09
N ARG A 45 -15.46 21.80 32.34
CA ARG A 45 -16.88 21.44 32.54
C ARG A 45 -17.07 20.29 33.53
N LEU A 46 -16.12 19.36 33.61
CA LEU A 46 -16.13 18.25 34.59
C LEU A 46 -15.90 18.75 36.02
N GLY A 47 -15.08 19.80 36.21
CA GLY A 47 -14.92 20.47 37.51
C GLY A 47 -16.20 21.11 38.05
N VAL A 48 -17.18 21.44 37.18
CA VAL A 48 -18.47 22.02 37.59
C VAL A 48 -19.49 20.95 37.99
N ARG A 49 -19.37 19.72 37.47
CA ARG A 49 -20.31 18.60 37.73
C ARG A 49 -19.98 17.78 38.98
N ALA A 50 -18.71 17.72 39.37
CA ALA A 50 -18.30 17.05 40.62
C ALA A 50 -18.84 17.74 41.88
N ALA A 51 -19.28 19.00 41.78
CA ALA A 51 -19.90 19.73 42.89
C ALA A 51 -21.39 19.40 43.11
N THR A 52 -22.05 18.64 42.22
CA THR A 52 -23.52 18.49 42.24
C THR A 52 -24.02 17.11 42.69
N VAL A 53 -23.17 16.08 42.80
CA VAL A 53 -23.60 14.67 43.01
C VAL A 53 -23.45 14.19 44.46
N ALA A 54 -23.10 15.06 45.42
CA ALA A 54 -22.89 14.67 46.81
C ALA A 54 -24.15 14.57 47.71
N ASN A 55 -25.37 14.63 47.16
CA ASN A 55 -26.61 14.57 47.96
C ASN A 55 -27.67 13.70 47.28
N THR A 56 -27.80 12.43 47.70
CA THR A 56 -29.07 11.68 47.89
C THR A 56 -28.81 10.18 48.05
N ALA A 57 -29.03 9.62 49.25
CA ALA A 57 -29.23 8.19 49.46
C ALA A 57 -29.97 7.95 50.79
N VAL A 58 -31.22 7.47 50.77
CA VAL A 58 -31.93 6.91 51.95
C VAL A 58 -32.99 5.86 51.52
N ALA A 59 -32.89 4.67 52.13
CA ALA A 59 -33.92 3.68 52.56
C ALA A 59 -34.78 2.94 51.50
N GLU A 60 -35.30 1.71 51.67
CA GLU A 60 -35.44 0.78 52.82
C GLU A 60 -35.88 -0.63 52.31
N ALA A 61 -35.66 -1.68 53.12
CA ALA A 61 -36.27 -3.02 52.99
C ALA A 61 -37.35 -3.23 54.07
N PRO A 62 -38.26 -4.23 53.97
CA PRO A 62 -38.10 -5.42 54.83
C PRO A 62 -38.69 -6.77 54.28
N LYS A 63 -38.63 -7.81 55.14
CA LYS A 63 -38.63 -9.28 54.91
C LYS A 63 -39.91 -9.97 55.53
N PRO A 64 -39.99 -11.31 55.79
CA PRO A 64 -40.88 -12.33 55.19
C PRO A 64 -41.95 -12.97 56.13
N THR A 65 -42.80 -13.91 55.65
CA THR A 65 -43.39 -15.00 56.48
C THR A 65 -43.96 -16.19 55.66
N ALA A 66 -44.02 -17.36 56.30
CA ALA A 66 -44.25 -18.71 55.77
C ALA A 66 -45.69 -19.24 56.00
N GLU A 67 -46.10 -20.31 55.29
CA GLU A 67 -46.80 -21.49 55.86
C GLU A 67 -47.04 -22.59 54.80
N ALA A 68 -47.18 -23.84 55.25
CA ALA A 68 -47.21 -25.05 54.43
C ALA A 68 -48.48 -25.90 54.66
N ALA A 69 -48.77 -26.76 53.66
CA ALA A 69 -49.60 -27.98 53.62
C ALA A 69 -51.10 -27.84 53.22
N PRO A 70 -51.78 -28.91 52.74
CA PRO A 70 -51.32 -30.20 52.18
C PRO A 70 -51.89 -30.51 50.77
N ALA A 71 -51.41 -31.61 50.19
CA ALA A 71 -51.72 -32.11 48.85
C ALA A 71 -53.16 -32.62 48.68
N GLU A 72 -53.83 -32.13 47.63
CA GLU A 72 -54.98 -32.78 46.99
C GLU A 72 -54.57 -33.26 45.60
N THR A 73 -54.74 -34.56 45.37
CA THR A 73 -54.52 -35.22 44.08
C THR A 73 -55.53 -34.76 43.03
N LYS A 74 -55.05 -33.94 42.09
CA LYS A 74 -55.69 -33.63 40.79
C LYS A 74 -54.78 -34.07 39.64
N PRO A 75 -55.34 -34.30 38.44
CA PRO A 75 -54.96 -35.39 37.54
C PRO A 75 -53.55 -35.21 36.99
N ALA A 76 -52.87 -36.31 36.67
CA ALA A 76 -51.53 -36.36 36.07
C ALA A 76 -51.30 -35.44 34.84
N ASN A 77 -52.38 -34.90 34.26
CA ASN A 77 -52.35 -33.90 33.19
C ASN A 77 -51.99 -32.48 33.67
N ALA A 78 -52.36 -32.09 34.90
CA ALA A 78 -52.10 -30.75 35.45
C ALA A 78 -50.62 -30.58 35.86
N VAL A 79 -50.00 -31.62 36.43
CA VAL A 79 -48.57 -31.64 36.79
C VAL A 79 -47.69 -31.55 35.54
N THR A 80 -48.03 -32.28 34.48
CA THR A 80 -47.31 -32.21 33.19
C THR A 80 -47.44 -30.84 32.54
N ARG A 81 -48.65 -30.26 32.50
CA ARG A 81 -48.88 -28.91 31.99
C ARG A 81 -48.15 -27.83 32.80
N TYR A 82 -48.11 -27.96 34.13
CA TYR A 82 -47.35 -27.06 34.98
C TYR A 82 -45.84 -27.19 34.74
N GLY A 83 -45.32 -28.42 34.55
CA GLY A 83 -43.93 -28.66 34.19
C GLY A 83 -43.53 -28.02 32.86
N GLU A 84 -44.36 -28.17 31.83
CA GLU A 84 -44.16 -27.53 30.52
C GLU A 84 -44.21 -26.00 30.60
N PHE A 85 -45.14 -25.46 31.41
CA PHE A 85 -45.24 -24.02 31.67
C PHE A 85 -43.97 -23.48 32.33
N VAL A 86 -43.47 -24.13 33.38
CA VAL A 86 -42.23 -23.74 34.07
C VAL A 86 -41.03 -23.83 33.14
N GLN A 87 -40.97 -24.87 32.30
CA GLN A 87 -39.90 -25.03 31.30
C GLN A 87 -39.90 -23.88 30.29
N LYS A 88 -41.04 -23.60 29.63
CA LYS A 88 -41.13 -22.49 28.66
C LYS A 88 -40.82 -21.14 29.29
N ARG A 89 -41.30 -20.92 30.52
CA ARG A 89 -40.99 -19.71 31.30
C ARG A 89 -39.48 -19.58 31.57
N GLY A 90 -38.82 -20.69 31.91
CA GLY A 90 -37.36 -20.74 32.12
C GLY A 90 -36.55 -20.53 30.84
N GLU A 91 -36.99 -21.12 29.73
CA GLU A 91 -36.38 -20.91 28.40
C GLU A 91 -36.47 -19.44 27.98
N LEU A 92 -37.64 -18.81 28.12
CA LEU A 92 -37.80 -17.39 27.81
C LEU A 92 -36.97 -16.50 28.75
N TYR A 93 -36.93 -16.83 30.04
CA TYR A 93 -36.09 -16.11 31.02
C TYR A 93 -34.62 -16.13 30.61
N THR A 94 -34.07 -17.32 30.34
CA THR A 94 -32.65 -17.48 30.00
C THR A 94 -32.30 -16.79 28.69
N ARG A 95 -33.21 -16.79 27.71
CA ARG A 95 -33.04 -16.05 26.46
C ARG A 95 -33.03 -14.54 26.67
N LEU A 96 -33.98 -14.01 27.43
CA LEU A 96 -34.04 -12.57 27.75
C LEU A 96 -32.84 -12.12 28.59
N GLU A 97 -32.38 -12.93 29.54
CA GLU A 97 -31.21 -12.56 30.35
C GLU A 97 -29.94 -12.48 29.51
N ARG A 98 -29.71 -13.42 28.59
CA ARG A 98 -28.55 -13.37 27.68
C ARG A 98 -28.53 -12.11 26.82
N ILE A 99 -29.70 -11.72 26.29
CA ILE A 99 -29.84 -10.50 25.50
C ILE A 99 -29.61 -9.26 26.37
N ARG A 100 -30.18 -9.25 27.58
CA ARG A 100 -30.00 -8.17 28.55
C ARG A 100 -28.53 -7.99 28.92
N GLU A 101 -27.84 -9.07 29.24
CA GLU A 101 -26.42 -9.07 29.58
C GLU A 101 -25.58 -8.52 28.41
N ALA A 102 -25.88 -8.93 27.17
CA ALA A 102 -25.20 -8.42 25.98
C ALA A 102 -25.44 -6.92 25.78
N PHE A 103 -26.69 -6.45 25.89
CA PHE A 103 -27.00 -5.02 25.75
C PHE A 103 -26.45 -4.17 26.90
N ALA A 104 -26.51 -4.66 28.13
CA ALA A 104 -25.92 -3.99 29.29
C ALA A 104 -24.39 -3.87 29.12
N TYR A 105 -23.72 -4.94 28.69
CA TYR A 105 -22.30 -4.88 28.34
C TYR A 105 -22.02 -3.84 27.26
N GLY A 106 -22.80 -3.84 26.16
CA GLY A 106 -22.67 -2.86 25.08
C GLY A 106 -22.90 -1.42 25.54
N ALA A 107 -23.75 -1.20 26.54
CA ALA A 107 -24.06 0.12 27.09
C ALA A 107 -22.97 0.65 28.04
N THR A 108 -22.20 -0.25 28.68
CA THR A 108 -21.06 0.15 29.54
C THR A 108 -19.84 0.63 28.77
N ILE A 109 -19.79 0.42 27.45
CA ILE A 109 -18.64 0.77 26.61
C ILE A 109 -18.84 2.19 26.05
N GLU A 110 -17.86 3.06 26.27
CA GLU A 110 -17.87 4.40 25.68
C GLU A 110 -17.78 4.34 24.15
N GLU A 111 -18.41 5.30 23.46
CA GLU A 111 -18.47 5.33 21.99
C GLU A 111 -17.07 5.33 21.34
N SER A 112 -16.06 5.88 22.00
CA SER A 112 -14.67 5.84 21.54
C SER A 112 -14.06 4.44 21.53
N ASP A 113 -14.49 3.60 22.47
CA ASP A 113 -13.88 2.30 22.79
C ASP A 113 -14.63 1.15 22.08
N LEU A 114 -15.84 1.42 21.58
CA LEU A 114 -16.60 0.52 20.71
C LEU A 114 -15.82 0.06 19.49
N ARG A 115 -14.75 0.78 19.07
CA ARG A 115 -13.92 0.39 17.93
C ARG A 115 -13.02 -0.81 18.20
N VAL A 116 -12.66 -1.04 19.46
CA VAL A 116 -11.66 -2.05 19.87
C VAL A 116 -12.28 -3.13 20.76
N ALA A 117 -13.44 -2.86 21.36
CA ALA A 117 -14.14 -3.81 22.22
C ALA A 117 -14.63 -5.08 21.49
N SER A 118 -14.73 -6.19 22.22
CA SER A 118 -15.31 -7.44 21.71
C SER A 118 -16.83 -7.37 21.74
N LEU A 119 -17.43 -6.86 20.66
CA LEU A 119 -18.88 -6.64 20.55
C LEU A 119 -19.64 -7.81 19.89
N GLY A 120 -19.00 -8.98 19.72
CA GLY A 120 -19.60 -10.12 19.02
C GLY A 120 -20.95 -10.56 19.62
N SER A 121 -21.05 -10.62 20.95
CA SER A 121 -22.29 -10.92 21.67
C SER A 121 -23.35 -9.83 21.52
N VAL A 122 -22.94 -8.55 21.48
CA VAL A 122 -23.84 -7.40 21.31
C VAL A 122 -24.44 -7.38 19.90
N PHE A 123 -23.63 -7.65 18.87
CA PHE A 123 -24.11 -7.72 17.49
C PHE A 123 -25.02 -8.92 17.25
N ALA A 124 -24.67 -10.10 17.80
CA ALA A 124 -25.54 -11.26 17.76
C ALA A 124 -26.88 -10.99 18.46
N ALA A 125 -26.87 -10.35 19.63
CA ALA A 125 -28.11 -9.97 20.33
C ALA A 125 -28.92 -8.91 19.56
N CYS A 126 -28.27 -7.97 18.87
CA CYS A 126 -28.96 -7.01 18.00
C CYS A 126 -29.60 -7.68 16.79
N ASP A 127 -28.87 -8.58 16.14
CA ASP A 127 -29.36 -9.34 15.00
C ASP A 127 -30.52 -10.24 15.46
N ASP A 128 -30.42 -10.94 16.60
CA ASP A 128 -31.50 -11.74 17.18
C ASP A 128 -32.74 -10.90 17.55
N TRP A 129 -32.55 -9.67 18.04
CA TRP A 129 -33.65 -8.78 18.41
C TRP A 129 -34.42 -8.25 17.21
N LEU A 130 -33.73 -8.06 16.07
CA LEU A 130 -34.30 -7.56 14.82
C LEU A 130 -34.84 -8.66 13.90
N THR A 131 -34.22 -9.84 13.92
CA THR A 131 -34.55 -10.91 12.98
C THR A 131 -35.93 -11.47 13.34
N GLU A 132 -36.83 -11.53 12.34
CA GLU A 132 -38.19 -12.07 12.44
C GLU A 132 -39.12 -11.42 13.50
N GLY A 133 -38.93 -10.14 13.82
CA GLY A 133 -39.80 -9.47 14.79
C GLY A 133 -39.75 -10.10 16.18
N PHE A 134 -38.57 -10.55 16.61
CA PHE A 134 -38.37 -11.22 17.89
C PHE A 134 -39.00 -10.47 19.07
N ALA A 135 -38.92 -9.13 19.13
CA ALA A 135 -39.61 -8.34 20.16
C ALA A 135 -41.14 -8.57 20.16
N THR A 136 -41.76 -8.69 18.99
CA THR A 136 -43.20 -9.02 18.86
C THR A 136 -43.49 -10.48 19.22
N LYS A 137 -42.60 -11.41 18.90
CA LYS A 137 -42.72 -12.83 19.29
C LYS A 137 -42.59 -13.01 20.80
N VAL A 138 -41.64 -12.32 21.43
CA VAL A 138 -41.49 -12.27 22.89
C VAL A 138 -42.76 -11.74 23.54
N GLN A 139 -43.35 -10.67 22.99
CA GLN A 139 -44.60 -10.14 23.53
C GLN A 139 -45.75 -11.15 23.41
N GLN A 140 -45.88 -11.83 22.26
CA GLN A 140 -46.87 -12.91 22.05
C GLN A 140 -46.64 -14.10 22.98
N GLU A 141 -45.37 -14.50 23.22
CA GLU A 141 -45.02 -15.57 24.15
C GLU A 141 -45.30 -15.17 25.61
N LEU A 142 -45.05 -13.92 25.99
CA LEU A 142 -45.39 -13.38 27.32
C LEU A 142 -46.90 -13.35 27.54
N ASP A 143 -47.68 -12.96 26.54
CA ASP A 143 -49.14 -12.90 26.64
C ASP A 143 -49.74 -14.31 26.67
N SER A 144 -49.21 -15.25 25.87
CA SER A 144 -49.57 -16.67 25.95
C SER A 144 -49.23 -17.31 27.30
N LEU A 145 -48.06 -16.98 27.88
CA LEU A 145 -47.68 -17.44 29.23
C LEU A 145 -48.56 -16.79 30.31
N ALA A 146 -49.01 -15.56 30.15
CA ALA A 146 -49.93 -14.92 31.08
C ALA A 146 -51.31 -15.60 31.07
N GLU A 147 -51.85 -15.90 29.88
CA GLU A 147 -53.11 -16.64 29.73
C GLU A 147 -53.01 -18.07 30.26
N TRP A 148 -51.91 -18.77 29.97
CA TRP A 148 -51.68 -20.13 30.47
C TRP A 148 -51.49 -20.14 31.99
N GLY A 149 -50.77 -19.15 32.53
CA GLY A 149 -50.59 -18.99 33.97
C GLY A 149 -51.91 -18.73 34.69
N ALA A 150 -52.80 -17.91 34.11
CA ALA A 150 -54.13 -17.65 34.66
C ALA A 150 -55.00 -18.93 34.69
N ALA A 151 -55.00 -19.72 33.61
CA ALA A 151 -55.71 -20.99 33.55
C ALA A 151 -55.19 -22.02 34.57
N LEU A 152 -53.86 -22.07 34.78
CA LEU A 152 -53.25 -22.95 35.79
C LEU A 152 -53.55 -22.48 37.23
N LEU A 153 -53.71 -21.18 37.45
CA LEU A 153 -54.05 -20.59 38.75
C LEU A 153 -55.53 -20.86 39.10
N GLU A 154 -56.43 -20.84 38.11
CA GLU A 154 -57.82 -21.32 38.24
C GLU A 154 -57.89 -22.82 38.56
N ASP A 155 -56.94 -23.61 38.05
CA ASP A 155 -56.78 -25.05 38.35
C ASP A 155 -56.15 -25.33 39.73
N GLY A 156 -55.76 -24.29 40.48
CA GLY A 156 -55.22 -24.38 41.85
C GLY A 156 -53.70 -24.54 41.94
N ALA A 157 -52.96 -24.27 40.86
CA ALA A 157 -51.49 -24.27 40.89
C ALA A 157 -50.92 -22.94 41.40
N ASP A 158 -49.82 -23.00 42.17
CA ASP A 158 -49.05 -21.82 42.59
C ASP A 158 -48.19 -21.32 41.41
N VAL A 159 -48.75 -20.40 40.62
CA VAL A 159 -48.08 -19.84 39.45
C VAL A 159 -47.45 -18.49 39.80
N HIS A 160 -46.11 -18.40 39.74
CA HIS A 160 -45.45 -17.09 39.86
C HIS A 160 -45.76 -16.20 38.66
N SER A 161 -45.97 -14.91 38.95
CA SER A 161 -46.31 -13.89 37.94
C SER A 161 -45.29 -13.79 36.79
N VAL A 162 -45.81 -13.55 35.59
CA VAL A 162 -45.04 -13.26 34.37
C VAL A 162 -44.48 -11.84 34.37
N ASP A 163 -44.85 -10.99 35.34
CA ASP A 163 -44.42 -9.59 35.43
C ASP A 163 -42.90 -9.41 35.48
N ALA A 164 -42.18 -10.33 36.13
CA ALA A 164 -40.72 -10.30 36.16
C ALA A 164 -40.10 -10.47 34.76
N LEU A 165 -40.71 -11.29 33.90
CA LEU A 165 -40.29 -11.45 32.51
C LEU A 165 -40.67 -10.24 31.65
N ARG A 166 -41.85 -9.66 31.86
CA ARG A 166 -42.27 -8.41 31.19
C ARG A 166 -41.33 -7.25 31.52
N ASN A 167 -40.93 -7.11 32.79
CA ASN A 167 -39.97 -6.11 33.21
C ASN A 167 -38.61 -6.29 32.52
N LYS A 168 -38.12 -7.53 32.41
CA LYS A 168 -36.88 -7.84 31.69
C LYS A 168 -36.98 -7.56 30.19
N ALA A 169 -38.08 -7.92 29.56
CA ALA A 169 -38.33 -7.60 28.15
C ALA A 169 -38.32 -6.08 27.92
N SER A 170 -38.98 -5.31 28.79
CA SER A 170 -38.97 -3.83 28.73
C SER A 170 -37.58 -3.24 28.96
N GLU A 171 -36.78 -3.82 29.85
CA GLU A 171 -35.39 -3.41 30.08
C GLU A 171 -34.52 -3.64 28.83
N CYS A 172 -34.65 -4.80 28.19
CA CYS A 172 -34.00 -5.08 26.90
C CYS A 172 -34.43 -4.10 25.81
N GLU A 173 -35.74 -3.80 25.71
CA GLU A 173 -36.29 -2.87 24.73
C GLU A 173 -35.75 -1.45 24.93
N LYS A 174 -35.66 -0.98 26.18
CA LYS A 174 -35.07 0.33 26.51
C LYS A 174 -33.60 0.41 26.14
N LEU A 175 -32.80 -0.58 26.57
CA LEU A 175 -31.37 -0.64 26.25
C LEU A 175 -31.14 -0.67 24.74
N TYR A 176 -31.95 -1.46 24.02
CA TYR A 176 -31.91 -1.51 22.57
C TYR A 176 -32.31 -0.16 21.93
N ALA A 177 -33.40 0.46 22.35
CA ALA A 177 -33.86 1.74 21.79
C ALA A 177 -32.82 2.87 22.00
N GLU A 178 -32.14 2.88 23.14
CA GLU A 178 -31.16 3.90 23.50
C GLU A 178 -29.84 3.75 22.71
N HIS A 179 -29.37 2.52 22.49
CA HIS A 179 -28.02 2.28 21.96
C HIS A 179 -27.96 1.61 20.57
N SER A 180 -29.09 1.10 20.05
CA SER A 180 -29.15 0.38 18.78
C SER A 180 -28.48 1.11 17.62
N ARG A 181 -28.75 2.41 17.44
CA ARG A 181 -28.16 3.20 16.35
C ARG A 181 -26.64 3.16 16.35
N THR A 182 -26.03 3.25 17.53
CA THR A 182 -24.57 3.24 17.69
C THR A 182 -24.01 1.85 17.40
N TRP A 183 -24.63 0.80 17.96
CA TRP A 183 -24.20 -0.58 17.71
C TRP A 183 -24.37 -0.99 16.24
N HIS A 184 -25.45 -0.55 15.58
CA HIS A 184 -25.68 -0.82 14.15
C HIS A 184 -24.65 -0.12 13.29
N ARG A 185 -24.39 1.17 13.55
CA ARG A 185 -23.35 1.91 12.84
C ARG A 185 -21.99 1.23 12.98
N GLU A 186 -21.65 0.76 14.17
CA GLU A 186 -20.38 0.06 14.42
C GLU A 186 -20.34 -1.33 13.79
N SER A 187 -21.44 -2.09 13.84
CA SER A 187 -21.59 -3.38 13.14
C SER A 187 -21.39 -3.22 11.63
N THR A 188 -22.07 -2.26 11.00
CA THR A 188 -21.91 -1.94 9.57
C THR A 188 -20.49 -1.50 9.25
N ARG A 189 -19.88 -0.66 10.10
CA ARG A 189 -18.48 -0.22 9.94
C ARG A 189 -17.51 -1.40 9.98
N ARG A 190 -17.69 -2.34 10.90
CA ARG A 190 -16.85 -3.54 11.03
C ARG A 190 -17.04 -4.50 9.87
N LYS A 191 -18.29 -4.80 9.50
CA LYS A 191 -18.61 -5.62 8.31
C LYS A 191 -18.00 -5.01 7.04
N SER A 192 -18.09 -3.70 6.87
CA SER A 192 -17.47 -2.98 5.75
C SER A 192 -15.94 -3.05 5.81
N ARG A 193 -15.32 -2.87 6.99
CA ARG A 193 -13.87 -3.00 7.18
C ARG A 193 -13.39 -4.41 6.86
N GLU A 194 -14.08 -5.44 7.35
CA GLU A 194 -13.77 -6.85 7.08
C GLU A 194 -13.90 -7.19 5.60
N SER A 195 -14.95 -6.69 4.94
CA SER A 195 -15.12 -6.83 3.49
C SER A 195 -13.98 -6.20 2.71
N MET A 196 -13.59 -4.97 3.04
CA MET A 196 -12.48 -4.29 2.37
C MET A 196 -11.12 -4.97 2.65
N LEU A 197 -10.92 -5.51 3.86
CA LEU A 197 -9.73 -6.31 4.18
C LEU A 197 -9.66 -7.61 3.36
N ALA A 198 -10.80 -8.28 3.19
CA ALA A 198 -10.87 -9.50 2.38
C ALA A 198 -10.59 -9.22 0.90
N GLU A 199 -11.14 -8.13 0.36
CA GLU A 199 -10.86 -7.66 -1.01
C GLU A 199 -9.37 -7.32 -1.19
N PHE A 200 -8.80 -6.56 -0.24
CA PHE A 200 -7.37 -6.27 -0.21
C PHE A 200 -6.51 -7.54 -0.22
N ASP A 201 -6.83 -8.54 0.61
CA ASP A 201 -6.03 -9.77 0.67
C ASP A 201 -6.16 -10.63 -0.59
N ASP A 202 -7.34 -10.67 -1.21
CA ASP A 202 -7.58 -11.36 -2.48
C ASP A 202 -6.75 -10.72 -3.61
N ASP A 203 -6.82 -9.40 -3.77
CA ASP A 203 -6.10 -8.69 -4.83
C ASP A 203 -4.59 -8.71 -4.61
N ARG A 204 -4.12 -8.56 -3.37
CA ARG A 204 -2.72 -8.77 -2.99
C ARG A 204 -2.26 -10.18 -3.38
N THR A 205 -3.05 -11.20 -3.06
CA THR A 205 -2.70 -12.60 -3.33
C THR A 205 -2.61 -12.87 -4.82
N LYS A 206 -3.55 -12.34 -5.63
CA LYS A 206 -3.49 -12.44 -7.10
C LYS A 206 -2.23 -11.81 -7.66
N LEU A 207 -1.90 -10.58 -7.23
CA LEU A 207 -0.72 -9.87 -7.72
C LEU A 207 0.58 -10.59 -7.33
N LEU A 208 0.67 -11.07 -6.10
CA LEU A 208 1.81 -11.80 -5.59
C LEU A 208 1.99 -13.15 -6.29
N GLN A 209 0.90 -13.88 -6.54
CA GLN A 209 0.92 -15.11 -7.33
C GLN A 209 1.39 -14.85 -8.76
N TRP A 210 0.86 -13.81 -9.40
CA TRP A 210 1.29 -13.41 -10.74
C TRP A 210 2.79 -13.10 -10.76
N CYS A 211 3.31 -12.32 -9.81
CA CYS A 211 4.74 -11.98 -9.76
C CYS A 211 5.61 -13.23 -9.63
N ARG A 212 5.22 -14.18 -8.77
CA ARG A 212 5.93 -15.45 -8.59
C ARG A 212 5.90 -16.30 -9.87
N GLN A 213 4.78 -16.31 -10.59
CA GLN A 213 4.69 -16.98 -11.89
C GLN A 213 5.64 -16.35 -12.92
N GLN A 214 5.70 -15.02 -12.98
CA GLN A 214 6.62 -14.32 -13.88
C GLN A 214 8.09 -14.60 -13.55
N VAL A 215 8.45 -14.59 -12.26
CA VAL A 215 9.80 -14.96 -11.80
C VAL A 215 10.13 -16.41 -12.24
N SER A 216 9.21 -17.35 -12.01
CA SER A 216 9.41 -18.73 -12.42
C SER A 216 9.54 -18.88 -13.94
N MET A 217 8.76 -18.13 -14.72
CA MET A 217 8.83 -18.15 -16.18
C MET A 217 10.18 -17.62 -16.64
N LEU A 218 10.61 -16.45 -16.15
CA LEU A 218 11.89 -15.83 -16.46
C LEU A 218 13.09 -16.74 -16.15
N ALA A 219 13.03 -17.46 -15.01
CA ALA A 219 14.08 -18.39 -14.62
C ALA A 219 14.27 -19.52 -15.65
N ASN A 220 13.17 -20.01 -16.23
CA ASN A 220 13.16 -21.10 -17.20
C ASN A 220 13.54 -20.69 -18.63
N LEU A 221 13.63 -19.39 -18.93
CA LEU A 221 14.06 -18.92 -20.25
C LEU A 221 15.58 -19.12 -20.42
N ALA A 222 15.95 -19.88 -21.44
CA ALA A 222 17.35 -20.15 -21.79
C ALA A 222 17.79 -19.44 -23.07
N GLU A 223 16.89 -19.28 -24.03
CA GLU A 223 17.21 -18.68 -25.33
C GLU A 223 17.17 -17.15 -25.25
N PRO A 224 18.16 -16.45 -25.85
CA PRO A 224 18.25 -15.00 -25.76
C PRO A 224 17.03 -14.26 -26.30
N ASP A 225 16.48 -14.72 -27.43
CA ASP A 225 15.33 -14.10 -28.08
C ASP A 225 14.10 -14.15 -27.15
N HIS A 226 13.86 -15.30 -26.51
CA HIS A 226 12.78 -15.44 -25.53
C HIS A 226 12.97 -14.54 -24.30
N VAL A 227 14.21 -14.38 -23.81
CA VAL A 227 14.49 -13.45 -22.69
C VAL A 227 14.20 -12.01 -23.10
N GLN A 228 14.58 -11.61 -24.32
CA GLN A 228 14.33 -10.28 -24.84
C GLN A 228 12.82 -10.02 -25.03
N GLU A 229 12.09 -10.97 -25.62
CA GLU A 229 10.64 -10.89 -25.80
C GLU A 229 9.91 -10.79 -24.46
N PHE A 230 10.30 -11.61 -23.48
CA PHE A 230 9.76 -11.53 -22.13
C PHE A 230 10.01 -10.15 -21.51
N CYS A 231 11.25 -9.65 -21.55
CA CYS A 231 11.59 -8.36 -20.95
C CYS A 231 10.87 -7.18 -21.65
N ALA A 232 10.71 -7.24 -22.97
CA ALA A 232 9.96 -6.24 -23.72
C ALA A 232 8.46 -6.26 -23.37
N SER A 233 7.86 -7.45 -23.31
CA SER A 233 6.47 -7.64 -22.88
C SER A 233 6.27 -7.19 -21.43
N PHE A 234 7.17 -7.57 -20.53
CA PHE A 234 7.15 -7.15 -19.13
C PHE A 234 7.20 -5.63 -19.02
N TYR A 235 8.13 -4.97 -19.71
CA TYR A 235 8.26 -3.52 -19.70
C TYR A 235 6.99 -2.80 -20.16
N ASN A 236 6.37 -3.28 -21.24
CA ASN A 236 5.13 -2.68 -21.76
C ASN A 236 3.96 -2.83 -20.78
N ASN A 237 3.94 -3.89 -19.98
CA ASN A 237 2.88 -4.15 -18.99
C ASN A 237 3.19 -3.58 -17.60
N THR A 238 4.40 -3.07 -17.37
CA THR A 238 4.84 -2.70 -16.03
C THR A 238 4.02 -1.53 -15.46
N ALA A 239 3.68 -0.52 -16.27
CA ALA A 239 2.86 0.62 -15.84
C ALA A 239 1.45 0.21 -15.34
N VAL A 240 0.84 -0.81 -15.95
CA VAL A 240 -0.46 -1.33 -15.50
C VAL A 240 -0.32 -1.99 -14.13
N MET A 241 0.76 -2.74 -13.93
CA MET A 241 1.01 -3.45 -12.67
C MET A 241 1.42 -2.51 -11.55
N GLU A 242 2.13 -1.42 -11.87
CA GLU A 242 2.37 -0.31 -10.94
C GLU A 242 1.06 0.32 -10.48
N SER A 243 0.12 0.58 -11.39
CA SER A 243 -1.20 1.09 -11.04
C SER A 243 -1.94 0.14 -10.08
N ASN A 244 -1.88 -1.17 -10.33
CA ASN A 244 -2.50 -2.15 -9.44
C ASN A 244 -1.85 -2.15 -8.04
N PHE A 245 -0.52 -1.99 -7.99
CA PHE A 245 0.21 -1.86 -6.73
C PHE A 245 -0.14 -0.56 -5.98
N LEU A 246 -0.27 0.56 -6.69
CA LEU A 246 -0.73 1.84 -6.12
C LEU A 246 -2.12 1.73 -5.50
N VAL A 247 -3.08 1.11 -6.21
CA VAL A 247 -4.43 0.88 -5.69
C VAL A 247 -4.40 0.07 -4.38
N LEU A 248 -3.59 -0.99 -4.31
CA LEU A 248 -3.43 -1.77 -3.07
C LEU A 248 -2.84 -0.95 -1.92
N MET A 249 -1.92 -0.03 -2.22
CA MET A 249 -1.38 0.87 -1.20
C MET A 249 -2.43 1.86 -0.71
N GLU A 250 -3.21 2.48 -1.61
CA GLU A 250 -4.31 3.40 -1.24
C GLU A 250 -5.36 2.68 -0.39
N MET A 251 -5.75 1.45 -0.76
CA MET A 251 -6.66 0.62 0.04
C MET A 251 -6.11 0.34 1.44
N SER A 252 -4.79 0.16 1.55
CA SER A 252 -4.15 -0.17 2.83
C SER A 252 -4.17 0.97 3.85
N GLU A 253 -4.27 2.23 3.40
CA GLU A 253 -4.27 3.40 4.28
C GLU A 253 -5.37 3.34 5.34
N ALA A 254 -6.53 2.77 4.99
CA ALA A 254 -7.67 2.59 5.90
C ALA A 254 -7.40 1.62 7.05
N PHE A 255 -6.36 0.78 6.93
CA PHE A 255 -6.03 -0.26 7.89
C PHE A 255 -4.80 0.06 8.74
N LEU A 256 -3.99 1.04 8.34
CA LEU A 256 -2.79 1.41 9.07
C LEU A 256 -3.12 2.02 10.46
N PRO A 257 -2.31 1.74 11.50
CA PRO A 257 -1.04 1.00 11.49
C PRO A 257 -1.16 -0.49 11.87
N ASP A 258 -1.97 -1.27 11.16
CA ASP A 258 -2.02 -2.74 11.33
C ASP A 258 -0.73 -3.42 10.85
N ALA A 259 0.01 -4.03 11.77
CA ALA A 259 1.29 -4.70 11.50
C ALA A 259 1.18 -5.88 10.52
N ASN A 260 0.01 -6.53 10.43
CA ASN A 260 -0.19 -7.62 9.48
C ASN A 260 -0.31 -7.08 8.05
N VAL A 261 -1.11 -6.03 7.85
CA VAL A 261 -1.23 -5.32 6.56
C VAL A 261 0.13 -4.74 6.15
N GLU A 262 0.88 -4.20 7.12
CA GLU A 262 2.22 -3.69 6.88
C GLU A 262 3.17 -4.75 6.31
N LYS A 263 3.24 -5.90 6.99
CA LYS A 263 4.05 -7.03 6.57
C LYS A 263 3.65 -7.55 5.20
N GLN A 264 2.34 -7.65 4.94
CA GLN A 264 1.78 -8.15 3.69
C GLN A 264 2.14 -7.26 2.49
N LEU A 265 2.09 -5.93 2.65
CA LEU A 265 2.52 -5.00 1.59
C LEU A 265 4.03 -4.97 1.41
N MET A 266 4.82 -5.07 2.49
CA MET A 266 6.28 -5.19 2.36
C MET A 266 6.67 -6.43 1.55
N GLU A 267 6.04 -7.59 1.82
CA GLU A 267 6.26 -8.81 1.04
C GLU A 267 5.94 -8.58 -0.44
N LEU A 268 4.80 -7.95 -0.73
CA LEU A 268 4.41 -7.64 -2.11
C LEU A 268 5.41 -6.69 -2.80
N ALA A 269 5.84 -5.62 -2.11
CA ALA A 269 6.82 -4.66 -2.61
C ALA A 269 8.17 -5.33 -2.92
N GLU A 270 8.63 -6.20 -2.02
CA GLU A 270 9.86 -6.97 -2.18
C GLU A 270 9.78 -7.92 -3.39
N VAL A 271 8.68 -8.65 -3.55
CA VAL A 271 8.48 -9.57 -4.68
C VAL A 271 8.37 -8.82 -6.00
N TRP A 272 7.67 -7.69 -6.02
CA TRP A 272 7.52 -6.84 -7.20
C TRP A 272 8.87 -6.25 -7.65
N LEU A 273 9.60 -5.61 -6.74
CA LEU A 273 10.95 -5.09 -7.00
C LEU A 273 11.93 -6.22 -7.39
N GLY A 274 11.78 -7.39 -6.76
CA GLY A 274 12.50 -8.61 -7.07
C GLY A 274 12.32 -9.03 -8.52
N LEU A 275 11.09 -9.02 -9.04
CA LEU A 275 10.80 -9.35 -10.43
C LEU A 275 11.45 -8.37 -11.41
N GLU A 276 11.33 -7.06 -11.18
CA GLU A 276 11.97 -6.03 -12.03
C GLU A 276 13.49 -6.19 -12.09
N THR A 277 14.09 -6.43 -10.92
CA THR A 277 15.53 -6.61 -10.77
C THR A 277 15.99 -7.89 -11.47
N GLN A 278 15.29 -9.01 -11.26
CA GLN A 278 15.63 -10.29 -11.90
C GLN A 278 15.48 -10.22 -13.42
N ALA A 279 14.47 -9.53 -13.95
CA ALA A 279 14.32 -9.32 -15.39
C ALA A 279 15.53 -8.58 -15.96
N TYR A 280 15.96 -7.51 -15.30
CA TYR A 280 17.17 -6.77 -15.67
C TYR A 280 18.44 -7.65 -15.60
N GLU A 281 18.63 -8.38 -14.51
CA GLU A 281 19.81 -9.24 -14.31
C GLU A 281 19.87 -10.36 -15.34
N LYS A 282 18.74 -11.01 -15.64
CA LYS A 282 18.65 -12.06 -16.65
C LYS A 282 19.00 -11.50 -18.03
N LEU A 283 18.42 -10.37 -18.42
CA LEU A 283 18.72 -9.70 -19.69
C LEU A 283 20.20 -9.32 -19.78
N ARG A 284 20.76 -8.74 -18.71
CA ARG A 284 22.18 -8.38 -18.64
C ARG A 284 23.07 -9.62 -18.76
N ALA A 285 22.78 -10.69 -18.02
CA ALA A 285 23.56 -11.93 -18.09
C ALA A 285 23.52 -12.56 -19.48
N THR A 286 22.35 -12.61 -20.13
CA THR A 286 22.19 -13.06 -21.51
C THR A 286 23.00 -12.20 -22.49
N LEU A 287 22.99 -10.88 -22.32
CA LEU A 287 23.76 -9.96 -23.16
C LEU A 287 25.27 -10.16 -23.00
N LEU A 288 25.74 -10.36 -21.76
CA LEU A 288 27.15 -10.64 -21.47
C LEU A 288 27.61 -11.97 -22.10
N ASP A 289 26.77 -13.01 -22.02
CA ASP A 289 27.06 -14.32 -22.64
C ASP A 289 27.13 -14.23 -24.17
N LEU A 290 26.18 -13.53 -24.80
CA LEU A 290 26.19 -13.26 -26.24
C LEU A 290 27.42 -12.45 -26.65
N HIS A 291 27.74 -11.39 -25.91
CA HIS A 291 28.89 -10.55 -26.17
C HIS A 291 30.20 -11.36 -26.16
N ALA A 292 30.39 -12.18 -25.12
CA ALA A 292 31.55 -13.05 -24.99
C ALA A 292 31.68 -14.03 -26.17
N LYS A 293 30.55 -14.60 -26.65
CA LYS A 293 30.53 -15.52 -27.81
C LYS A 293 30.76 -14.83 -29.15
N SER A 294 30.35 -13.58 -29.29
CA SER A 294 30.39 -12.85 -30.57
C SER A 294 31.81 -12.51 -31.04
N GLY A 295 32.76 -12.34 -30.13
CA GLY A 295 34.11 -11.85 -30.43
C GLY A 295 34.15 -10.39 -30.92
N ILE A 296 33.04 -9.66 -30.87
CA ILE A 296 32.92 -8.30 -31.45
C ILE A 296 33.85 -7.29 -30.79
N GLU A 297 34.07 -7.40 -29.47
CA GLU A 297 35.00 -6.53 -28.74
C GLU A 297 36.45 -6.75 -29.18
N ALA A 298 36.85 -8.01 -29.37
CA ALA A 298 38.20 -8.33 -29.86
C ALA A 298 38.42 -7.80 -31.28
N GLN A 299 37.40 -7.87 -32.15
CA GLN A 299 37.46 -7.29 -33.48
C GLN A 299 37.50 -5.76 -33.42
N ALA A 300 36.64 -5.12 -32.61
CA ALA A 300 36.62 -3.66 -32.46
C ALA A 300 37.99 -3.10 -31.99
N ARG A 301 38.67 -3.79 -31.07
CA ARG A 301 40.02 -3.45 -30.61
C ARG A 301 41.10 -3.50 -31.68
N GLN A 302 40.90 -4.23 -32.78
CA GLN A 302 41.85 -4.32 -33.89
C GLN A 302 41.78 -3.12 -34.84
N TRP A 303 40.69 -2.34 -34.79
CA TRP A 303 40.42 -1.28 -35.76
C TRP A 303 40.22 0.12 -35.14
N PRO A 304 41.01 0.54 -34.13
CA PRO A 304 40.78 1.83 -33.45
C PRO A 304 40.95 3.02 -34.40
N GLU A 305 41.83 2.91 -35.39
CA GLU A 305 42.13 3.96 -36.37
C GLU A 305 41.37 3.81 -37.70
N PHE A 306 40.49 2.80 -37.85
CA PHE A 306 39.86 2.53 -39.15
C PHE A 306 39.03 3.72 -39.64
N ALA A 307 38.27 4.35 -38.75
CA ALA A 307 37.48 5.54 -39.07
C ALA A 307 38.37 6.69 -39.56
N ASP A 308 39.53 6.90 -38.94
CA ASP A 308 40.47 7.97 -39.31
C ASP A 308 41.15 7.67 -40.65
N ARG A 309 41.54 6.41 -40.88
CA ARG A 309 42.15 5.97 -42.15
C ARG A 309 41.16 6.05 -43.30
N PHE A 310 39.93 5.59 -43.08
CA PHE A 310 38.85 5.64 -44.05
C PHE A 310 38.42 7.09 -44.34
N GLY A 311 38.31 7.93 -43.31
CA GLY A 311 38.03 9.35 -43.45
C GLY A 311 39.07 10.09 -44.29
N LYS A 312 40.36 9.81 -44.08
CA LYS A 312 41.46 10.34 -44.93
C LYS A 312 41.33 9.88 -46.38
N PHE A 313 41.11 8.57 -46.59
CA PHE A 313 40.92 8.02 -47.94
C PHE A 313 39.74 8.66 -48.68
N LEU A 314 38.61 8.88 -48.01
CA LEU A 314 37.45 9.55 -48.59
C LEU A 314 37.70 11.04 -48.88
N ALA A 315 38.44 11.73 -48.01
CA ALA A 315 38.83 13.12 -48.25
C ALA A 315 39.75 13.25 -49.48
N ASP A 316 40.73 12.34 -49.61
CA ASP A 316 41.62 12.28 -50.77
C ASP A 316 40.86 11.92 -52.05
N SER A 317 39.93 10.96 -51.98
CA SER A 317 39.07 10.58 -53.11
C SER A 317 38.19 11.75 -53.56
N ASN A 318 37.58 12.47 -52.62
CA ASN A 318 36.76 13.66 -52.88
C ASN A 318 37.60 14.80 -53.51
N ARG A 319 38.86 14.95 -53.09
CA ARG A 319 39.81 15.88 -53.71
C ARG A 319 40.10 15.51 -55.17
N VAL A 320 40.37 14.24 -55.47
CA VAL A 320 40.63 13.77 -56.84
C VAL A 320 39.41 13.95 -57.73
N LEU A 321 38.22 13.61 -57.22
CA LEU A 321 36.95 13.79 -57.92
C LEU A 321 36.58 15.27 -58.16
N SER A 322 37.30 16.21 -57.55
CA SER A 322 37.12 17.66 -57.74
C SER A 322 38.09 18.28 -58.76
N ILE A 323 38.97 17.49 -59.38
CA ILE A 323 39.97 17.94 -60.36
C ILE A 323 39.40 18.14 -61.79
N PRO A 324 38.51 17.27 -62.31
CA PRO A 324 38.01 17.42 -63.68
C PRO A 324 37.16 18.69 -63.83
N ASN A 325 37.36 19.42 -64.93
CA ASN A 325 36.66 20.68 -65.24
C ASN A 325 35.77 20.57 -66.50
N ASP A 326 35.84 19.46 -67.23
CA ASP A 326 34.98 19.19 -68.37
C ASP A 326 33.59 18.67 -67.92
N GLU A 327 32.53 19.11 -68.61
CA GLU A 327 31.14 18.81 -68.22
C GLU A 327 30.85 17.30 -68.13
N GLU A 328 31.46 16.50 -69.01
CA GLU A 328 31.25 15.05 -69.05
C GLU A 328 31.87 14.36 -67.83
N SER A 329 33.11 14.70 -67.46
CA SER A 329 33.74 14.15 -66.25
C SER A 329 33.11 14.67 -64.97
N VAL A 330 32.63 15.92 -64.93
CA VAL A 330 31.91 16.49 -63.79
C VAL A 330 30.59 15.75 -63.55
N ALA A 331 29.86 15.42 -64.61
CA ALA A 331 28.61 14.65 -64.52
C ALA A 331 28.84 13.24 -63.93
N VAL A 332 29.96 12.59 -64.27
CA VAL A 332 30.34 11.27 -63.73
C VAL A 332 30.88 11.37 -62.28
N ALA A 333 31.61 12.43 -61.95
CA ALA A 333 32.21 12.61 -60.63
C ALA A 333 31.22 13.07 -59.54
N ALA A 334 30.19 13.83 -59.91
CA ALA A 334 29.18 14.36 -58.98
C ALA A 334 28.52 13.30 -58.07
N PRO A 335 28.00 12.16 -58.57
CA PRO A 335 27.40 11.14 -57.70
C PRO A 335 28.42 10.49 -56.77
N LEU A 336 29.64 10.22 -57.24
CA LEU A 336 30.71 9.66 -56.41
C LEU A 336 31.16 10.62 -55.31
N LYS A 337 31.18 11.92 -55.61
CA LYS A 337 31.49 12.98 -54.67
C LYS A 337 30.45 13.05 -53.55
N GLU A 338 29.17 12.89 -53.89
CA GLU A 338 28.10 12.87 -52.90
C GLU A 338 28.16 11.62 -52.03
N SER A 339 28.38 10.44 -52.61
CA SER A 339 28.60 9.20 -51.85
C SER A 339 29.82 9.30 -50.91
N CYS A 340 30.90 9.96 -51.32
CA CYS A 340 32.05 10.20 -50.45
C CYS A 340 31.68 11.06 -49.24
N LYS A 341 30.88 12.12 -49.41
CA LYS A 341 30.42 12.95 -48.29
C LYS A 341 29.49 12.19 -47.35
N GLU A 342 28.56 11.41 -47.89
CA GLU A 342 27.64 10.57 -47.10
C GLU A 342 28.41 9.55 -46.26
N LEU A 343 29.39 8.86 -46.85
CA LEU A 343 30.24 7.91 -46.13
C LEU A 343 31.13 8.62 -45.09
N GLN A 344 31.60 9.82 -45.39
CA GLN A 344 32.40 10.62 -44.46
C GLN A 344 31.57 11.07 -43.25
N ALA A 345 30.28 11.35 -43.42
CA ALA A 345 29.36 11.64 -42.32
C ALA A 345 29.18 10.44 -41.35
N ASN A 346 29.37 9.22 -41.84
CA ASN A 346 29.27 7.98 -41.04
C ASN A 346 30.57 7.62 -40.28
N ALA A 347 31.68 8.30 -40.56
CA ALA A 347 32.98 7.98 -39.94
C ALA A 347 32.98 8.22 -38.42
N GLU A 348 32.42 9.33 -37.96
CA GLU A 348 32.34 9.66 -36.52
C GLU A 348 31.39 8.73 -35.74
N PRO A 349 30.15 8.47 -36.21
CA PRO A 349 29.29 7.46 -35.60
C PRO A 349 29.96 6.09 -35.50
N HIS A 350 30.64 5.66 -36.57
CA HIS A 350 31.39 4.40 -36.56
C HIS A 350 32.51 4.40 -35.52
N ARG A 351 33.32 5.47 -35.44
CA ARG A 351 34.38 5.62 -34.44
C ARG A 351 33.84 5.48 -33.02
N LEU A 352 32.72 6.14 -32.73
CA LEU A 352 32.06 6.09 -31.43
C LEU A 352 31.53 4.69 -31.10
N ILE A 353 30.92 4.00 -32.06
CA ILE A 353 30.44 2.61 -31.89
C ILE A 353 31.61 1.68 -31.61
N VAL A 354 32.69 1.74 -32.41
CA VAL A 354 33.87 0.90 -32.23
C VAL A 354 34.54 1.14 -30.88
N ALA A 355 34.69 2.40 -30.46
CA ALA A 355 35.22 2.74 -29.14
C ALA A 355 34.35 2.19 -27.99
N HIS A 356 33.03 2.21 -28.14
CA HIS A 356 32.15 1.58 -27.16
C HIS A 356 32.27 0.06 -27.15
N LEU A 357 32.32 -0.58 -28.32
CA LEU A 357 32.46 -2.03 -28.43
C LEU A 357 33.82 -2.52 -27.92
N SER A 358 34.89 -1.76 -28.13
CA SER A 358 36.25 -2.12 -27.70
C SER A 358 36.42 -2.16 -26.19
N ASP A 359 35.67 -1.33 -25.47
CA ASP A 359 35.79 -1.13 -24.02
C ASP A 359 34.55 -1.63 -23.28
N PHE A 360 33.74 -2.48 -23.92
CA PHE A 360 32.49 -2.97 -23.36
C PHE A 360 32.71 -3.71 -22.02
N SER A 361 33.62 -4.69 -22.00
CA SER A 361 33.84 -5.51 -20.79
C SER A 361 34.37 -4.67 -19.61
N LEU A 362 35.24 -3.70 -19.90
CA LEU A 362 35.79 -2.80 -18.88
C LEU A 362 34.70 -1.91 -18.28
N ARG A 363 33.79 -1.38 -19.10
CA ARG A 363 32.66 -0.57 -18.62
C ARG A 363 31.71 -1.39 -17.75
N GLU A 364 31.42 -2.63 -18.15
CA GLU A 364 30.58 -3.54 -17.35
C GLU A 364 31.20 -3.87 -15.99
N GLU A 365 32.53 -4.04 -15.93
CA GLU A 365 33.25 -4.23 -14.67
C GLU A 365 33.14 -3.00 -13.76
N CYS A 366 33.34 -1.79 -14.29
CA CYS A 366 33.19 -0.54 -13.53
C CYS A 366 31.77 -0.30 -13.00
N ILE A 367 30.74 -0.73 -13.74
CA ILE A 367 29.33 -0.55 -13.35
C ILE A 367 28.92 -1.54 -12.26
N LYS A 368 29.56 -2.70 -12.17
CA LYS A 368 29.18 -3.79 -11.26
C LYS A 368 29.06 -3.35 -9.80
N GLU A 369 30.01 -2.57 -9.30
CA GLU A 369 29.99 -2.11 -7.90
C GLU A 369 28.85 -1.11 -7.64
N HIS A 370 28.62 -0.20 -8.58
CA HIS A 370 27.51 0.76 -8.55
C HIS A 370 26.16 0.04 -8.55
N TYR A 371 26.02 -0.97 -9.43
CA TYR A 371 24.83 -1.82 -9.47
C TYR A 371 24.60 -2.51 -8.12
N ASN A 372 25.61 -3.15 -7.55
CA ASN A 372 25.49 -3.84 -6.26
C ASN A 372 25.09 -2.89 -5.13
N ALA A 373 25.64 -1.67 -5.11
CA ALA A 373 25.28 -0.65 -4.14
C ALA A 373 23.81 -0.22 -4.28
N ILE A 374 23.35 0.03 -5.52
CA ILE A 374 21.96 0.39 -5.81
C ILE A 374 21.02 -0.77 -5.47
N HIS A 375 21.34 -1.99 -5.86
CA HIS A 375 20.58 -3.19 -5.53
C HIS A 375 20.40 -3.31 -4.02
N LYS A 376 21.49 -3.24 -3.25
CA LYS A 376 21.44 -3.31 -1.78
C LYS A 376 20.60 -2.17 -1.18
N ALA A 377 20.67 -0.97 -1.73
CA ALA A 377 19.86 0.16 -1.29
C ALA A 377 18.38 -0.03 -1.63
N ALA A 378 18.05 -0.55 -2.82
CA ALA A 378 16.68 -0.77 -3.27
C ALA A 378 15.94 -1.79 -2.40
N PHE A 379 16.61 -2.88 -2.01
CA PHE A 379 16.06 -3.90 -1.10
C PHE A 379 16.29 -3.59 0.39
N SER A 380 16.74 -2.38 0.73
CA SER A 380 16.87 -2.02 2.14
C SER A 380 15.48 -1.93 2.78
N LYS A 381 15.38 -2.34 4.06
CA LYS A 381 14.12 -2.25 4.81
C LYS A 381 13.52 -0.84 4.79
N LEU A 382 14.37 0.20 4.87
CA LEU A 382 13.91 1.58 4.81
C LEU A 382 13.25 1.89 3.47
N THR A 383 13.85 1.46 2.36
CA THR A 383 13.32 1.66 1.01
C THR A 383 11.98 0.96 0.84
N LEU A 384 11.89 -0.32 1.21
CA LEU A 384 10.66 -1.10 1.13
C LEU A 384 9.54 -0.49 1.97
N LEU A 385 9.85 -0.02 3.19
CA LEU A 385 8.89 0.68 4.04
C LEU A 385 8.43 2.00 3.44
N THR A 386 9.35 2.79 2.87
CA THR A 386 8.98 4.07 2.25
C THR A 386 8.19 3.90 0.96
N GLN A 387 8.41 2.81 0.23
CA GLN A 387 7.64 2.48 -0.98
C GLN A 387 6.25 1.97 -0.62
N ALA A 388 6.14 1.05 0.34
CA ALA A 388 4.85 0.50 0.77
C ALA A 388 4.00 1.50 1.56
N PHE A 389 4.63 2.43 2.29
CA PHE A 389 3.98 3.37 3.20
C PHE A 389 4.52 4.79 3.09
N PRO A 390 4.25 5.48 1.97
CA PRO A 390 4.62 6.89 1.82
C PRO A 390 3.84 7.74 2.82
N GLY A 391 4.44 8.05 3.98
CA GLY A 391 3.84 8.96 4.98
C GLY A 391 3.83 8.42 6.41
N LEU A 392 3.67 7.11 6.60
CA LEU A 392 3.42 6.51 7.93
C LEU A 392 4.62 6.64 8.89
N TYR A 393 5.83 6.55 8.34
CA TYR A 393 7.06 6.56 9.12
C TYR A 393 7.68 7.96 9.20
N THR A 394 7.93 8.41 10.43
CA THR A 394 8.69 9.64 10.71
C THR A 394 10.05 9.23 11.23
N TYR A 395 11.12 9.53 10.48
CA TYR A 395 12.50 9.26 10.90
C TYR A 395 13.36 10.52 10.75
N PRO A 396 14.45 10.66 11.54
CA PRO A 396 15.17 11.93 11.68
C PRO A 396 15.73 12.53 10.37
N ARG A 397 15.86 11.72 9.31
CA ARG A 397 16.38 12.12 8.01
C ARG A 397 15.41 11.85 6.85
N LYS A 398 14.09 11.79 7.13
CA LYS A 398 13.04 11.53 6.11
C LYS A 398 13.12 12.47 4.92
N ARG A 399 13.26 13.76 5.20
CA ARG A 399 13.39 14.78 4.18
C ARG A 399 14.64 14.57 3.33
N GLU A 400 15.79 14.36 3.96
CA GLU A 400 17.04 14.14 3.24
C GLU A 400 16.98 12.87 2.38
N TYR A 401 16.42 11.78 2.89
CA TYR A 401 16.25 10.56 2.12
C TYR A 401 15.32 10.76 0.91
N ALA A 402 14.19 11.45 1.10
CA ALA A 402 13.28 11.80 0.00
C ALA A 402 13.95 12.70 -1.03
N ASP A 403 14.70 13.71 -0.59
CA ASP A 403 15.46 14.62 -1.46
C ASP A 403 16.53 13.84 -2.26
N ARG A 404 17.22 12.86 -1.63
CA ARG A 404 18.20 12.00 -2.32
C ARG A 404 17.57 11.03 -3.29
N LEU A 405 16.40 10.49 -2.97
CA LEU A 405 15.63 9.69 -3.92
C LEU A 405 15.18 10.54 -5.11
N ALA A 406 14.65 11.75 -4.89
CA ALA A 406 14.27 12.66 -5.97
C ALA A 406 15.48 13.05 -6.83
N GLU A 407 16.62 13.37 -6.23
CA GLU A 407 17.87 13.65 -6.95
C GLU A 407 18.33 12.43 -7.77
N LEU A 408 18.24 11.22 -7.22
CA LEU A 408 18.57 9.99 -7.93
C LEU A 408 17.60 9.73 -9.09
N SER A 409 16.30 9.98 -8.90
CA SER A 409 15.29 9.90 -9.94
C SER A 409 15.59 10.83 -11.09
N ASP A 410 15.76 12.12 -10.79
CA ASP A 410 16.09 13.15 -11.77
C ASP A 410 17.38 12.81 -12.49
N TRP A 411 18.37 12.27 -11.78
CA TRP A 411 19.61 11.80 -12.37
C TRP A 411 19.37 10.63 -13.33
N VAL A 412 18.60 9.61 -12.93
CA VAL A 412 18.27 8.44 -13.76
C VAL A 412 17.45 8.85 -15.00
N GLU A 413 16.50 9.77 -14.85
CA GLU A 413 15.73 10.37 -15.96
C GLU A 413 16.61 11.10 -16.95
N THR A 414 17.48 11.95 -16.40
CA THR A 414 18.36 12.80 -17.19
C THR A 414 19.42 11.94 -17.90
N LYS A 415 19.90 10.86 -17.28
CA LYS A 415 20.94 9.97 -17.82
C LYS A 415 20.43 8.88 -18.76
N SER A 416 19.21 8.40 -18.57
CA SER A 416 18.56 7.44 -19.49
C SER A 416 18.22 8.08 -20.85
N ARG A 417 18.08 9.40 -20.89
CA ARG A 417 18.15 10.21 -22.11
C ARG A 417 19.62 10.46 -22.41
N GLY A 418 20.22 9.77 -23.38
CA GLY A 418 21.67 9.70 -23.67
C GLY A 418 22.45 11.02 -23.87
N GLN A 419 21.83 12.18 -23.67
CA GLN A 419 22.42 13.52 -23.75
C GLN A 419 23.23 13.91 -22.49
N ALA A 420 22.86 13.40 -21.31
CA ALA A 420 23.43 13.89 -20.05
C ALA A 420 24.86 13.44 -19.73
N TRP A 421 25.39 12.42 -20.41
CA TRP A 421 26.82 12.09 -20.31
C TRP A 421 27.67 13.17 -21.02
N LYS A 422 27.20 13.67 -22.16
CA LYS A 422 27.84 14.78 -22.90
C LYS A 422 27.76 16.08 -22.10
N ASP A 423 26.63 16.36 -21.46
CA ASP A 423 26.47 17.57 -20.62
C ASP A 423 27.34 17.55 -19.36
N LEU A 424 27.59 16.36 -18.79
CA LEU A 424 28.49 16.19 -17.64
C LEU A 424 29.95 16.41 -18.04
N LEU A 425 30.38 15.86 -19.19
CA LEU A 425 31.70 16.17 -19.78
C LEU A 425 31.86 17.67 -20.03
N HIS A 426 30.85 18.34 -20.59
CA HIS A 426 30.89 19.80 -20.80
C HIS A 426 30.84 20.63 -19.51
N ARG A 427 30.24 20.12 -18.42
CA ARG A 427 30.28 20.77 -17.10
C ARG A 427 31.63 20.57 -16.42
N VAL A 428 32.20 19.36 -16.48
CA VAL A 428 33.54 19.08 -15.95
C VAL A 428 34.60 19.88 -16.69
N ASP A 429 34.52 20.00 -18.02
CA ASP A 429 35.43 20.85 -18.80
C ASP A 429 35.28 22.34 -18.48
N ARG A 430 34.05 22.82 -18.21
CA ARG A 430 33.83 24.20 -17.75
C ARG A 430 34.41 24.45 -16.36
N MET A 431 34.27 23.49 -15.44
CA MET A 431 34.84 23.59 -14.10
C MET A 431 36.37 23.55 -14.15
N LYS A 432 36.97 22.71 -15.01
CA LYS A 432 38.43 22.71 -15.23
C LYS A 432 38.94 24.06 -15.72
N ARG A 433 38.31 24.65 -16.75
CA ARG A 433 38.68 25.99 -17.24
C ARG A 433 38.54 27.07 -16.17
N LEU A 434 37.47 27.03 -15.38
CA LEU A 434 37.29 27.98 -14.27
C LEU A 434 38.34 27.82 -13.16
N ILE A 435 38.83 26.60 -12.92
CA ILE A 435 39.92 26.34 -11.97
C ILE A 435 41.24 26.86 -12.57
N GLU A 436 41.53 26.56 -13.83
CA GLU A 436 42.71 27.03 -14.55
C GLU A 436 42.76 28.57 -14.64
N ASP A 437 41.63 29.22 -14.95
CA ASP A 437 41.52 30.68 -15.00
C ASP A 437 41.72 31.32 -13.62
N ASN A 438 41.24 30.68 -12.55
CA ASN A 438 41.46 31.14 -11.18
C ASN A 438 42.90 30.91 -10.70
N GLU A 439 43.54 29.79 -11.08
CA GLU A 439 44.95 29.54 -10.81
C GLU A 439 45.85 30.56 -11.52
N LEU A 440 45.53 30.91 -12.78
CA LEU A 440 46.22 31.98 -13.52
C LEU A 440 45.99 33.36 -12.90
N ALA A 441 44.79 33.64 -12.39
CA ALA A 441 44.49 34.91 -11.70
C ALA A 441 45.18 35.02 -10.33
N LEU A 442 45.37 33.90 -9.62
CA LEU A 442 46.09 33.87 -8.35
C LEU A 442 47.60 34.02 -8.57
N ASN A 443 48.18 33.30 -9.54
CA ASN A 443 49.60 33.40 -9.87
C ASN A 443 49.99 34.79 -10.39
N SER A 444 49.13 35.45 -11.19
CA SER A 444 49.37 36.82 -11.67
C SER A 444 49.20 37.91 -10.60
N ASN A 445 48.50 37.61 -9.50
CA ASN A 445 48.41 38.50 -8.34
C ASN A 445 49.59 38.32 -7.37
N GLU A 446 50.18 37.11 -7.29
CA GLU A 446 51.42 36.87 -6.56
C GLU A 446 52.64 37.48 -7.27
N GLU A 447 52.65 37.59 -8.60
CA GLU A 447 53.71 38.30 -9.34
C GLU A 447 53.61 39.84 -9.25
N ARG A 448 52.48 40.37 -8.76
CA ARG A 448 52.22 41.82 -8.61
C ARG A 448 52.32 42.33 -7.17
N ALA A 449 52.39 41.44 -6.19
CA ALA A 449 52.64 41.75 -4.77
C ALA A 449 54.13 41.58 -4.45
#